data_AF-A0A914E3J4-F1
#
_entry.id   AF-A0A914E3J4-F1
#
_cell.length_a   1.000
_cell.length_b   1.000
_cell.length_c   1.000
_cell.angle_alpha   90.00
_cell.angle_beta   90.00
_cell.angle_gamma   90.00
#
_symmetry.space_group_name_H-M   'P 1'
#
loop_
_entity.id
_entity.type
_entity.pdbx_description
1 polymer ?
#
loop_
_entity_poly.entity_id
_entity_poly.type
_entity_poly.pdbx_seq_one_letter_code
_entity_poly.pdbx_strand_id
1 'polypeptide(L)'
;MKIEIDRVLDSLSDSALIQRNGSIKGRRFHVQNTLRKMQLRNQWKKNYIAEEESKVVVYTTSCGIIRKTWERCRNTVELLKALGIRAEVRDLNIRSEFVDEILDRMGLSEEERDFIHMSLPLVYVDGNYFGVNF
;
A
#
# COMPACT_ATOMS: atom_id res chain seq x y z
N MET A 1 -33.52 -17.45 28.92
CA MET A 1 -33.31 -16.23 29.75
C MET A 1 -32.62 -15.08 29.00
N LYS A 2 -31.42 -15.24 28.40
CA LYS A 2 -30.81 -14.15 27.59
C LYS A 2 -31.69 -13.72 26.40
N ILE A 3 -32.30 -14.69 25.72
CA ILE A 3 -33.17 -14.49 24.55
C ILE A 3 -34.46 -13.72 24.91
N GLU A 4 -34.93 -13.84 26.16
CA GLU A 4 -36.11 -13.12 26.66
C GLU A 4 -35.79 -11.64 26.91
N ILE A 5 -34.63 -11.37 27.52
CA ILE A 5 -34.18 -10.02 27.88
C ILE A 5 -33.91 -9.19 26.62
N ASP A 6 -33.33 -9.81 25.59
CA ASP A 6 -33.07 -9.16 24.30
C ASP A 6 -34.38 -8.79 23.57
N ARG A 7 -35.42 -9.64 23.65
CA ARG A 7 -36.75 -9.35 23.09
C ARG A 7 -37.48 -8.23 23.84
N VAL A 8 -37.32 -8.15 25.16
CA VAL A 8 -37.90 -7.08 25.98
C VAL A 8 -37.21 -5.73 25.70
N LEU A 9 -35.90 -5.73 25.50
CA LEU A 9 -35.14 -4.53 25.09
C LEU A 9 -35.52 -4.04 23.69
N ASP A 10 -35.84 -4.94 22.75
CA ASP A 10 -36.35 -4.57 21.42
C ASP A 10 -37.76 -3.97 21.50
N SER A 11 -38.64 -4.48 22.38
CA SER A 11 -40.02 -3.96 22.55
C SER A 11 -40.10 -2.56 23.19
N LEU A 12 -39.07 -2.15 23.94
CA LEU A 12 -38.95 -0.80 24.52
C LEU A 12 -38.30 0.20 23.55
N SER A 13 -37.80 -0.27 22.40
CA SER A 13 -37.07 0.52 21.41
C SER A 13 -37.93 1.07 20.26
N ASP A 14 -39.25 0.85 20.31
CA ASP A 14 -40.21 1.34 19.30
C ASP A 14 -40.41 2.86 19.36
N SER A 15 -39.91 3.51 20.41
CA SER A 15 -39.58 4.93 20.39
C SER A 15 -38.15 5.12 19.92
N ALA A 16 -37.88 4.76 18.66
CA ALA A 16 -36.69 5.22 17.96
C ALA A 16 -36.70 6.75 18.00
N LEU A 17 -35.97 7.33 18.95
CA LEU A 17 -35.77 8.75 19.16
C LEU A 17 -35.15 9.37 17.91
N ILE A 18 -35.99 9.68 16.93
CA ILE A 18 -35.69 10.56 15.81
C ILE A 18 -35.68 11.96 16.41
N GLN A 19 -34.55 12.36 16.97
CA GLN A 19 -34.29 13.78 17.24
C GLN A 19 -34.05 14.48 15.89
N ARG A 20 -34.27 15.80 15.81
CA ARG A 20 -33.99 16.64 14.62
C ARG A 20 -32.54 16.48 14.08
N ASN A 21 -31.66 15.88 14.88
CA ASN A 21 -30.24 15.67 14.68
C ASN A 21 -29.91 14.21 14.26
N GLY A 22 -30.92 13.38 13.99
CA GLY A 22 -30.80 11.97 13.60
C GLY A 22 -30.75 10.97 14.78
N SER A 23 -30.85 9.68 14.45
CA SER A 23 -30.83 8.58 15.44
C SER A 23 -29.44 8.39 16.05
N ILE A 24 -29.36 8.31 17.39
CA ILE A 24 -28.12 8.03 18.14
C ILE A 24 -27.50 6.70 17.70
N LYS A 25 -28.34 5.71 17.39
CA LYS A 25 -27.94 4.40 16.85
C LYS A 25 -27.29 4.57 15.46
N GLY A 26 -27.88 5.40 14.59
CA GLY A 26 -27.34 5.72 13.26
C GLY A 26 -25.96 6.39 13.30
N ARG A 27 -25.74 7.35 14.21
CA ARG A 27 -24.42 7.99 14.38
C ARG A 27 -23.34 7.01 14.86
N ARG A 28 -23.67 6.13 15.83
CA ARG A 28 -22.76 5.06 16.28
C ARG A 28 -22.42 4.09 15.15
N PHE A 29 -23.42 3.67 14.36
CA PHE A 29 -23.20 2.83 13.19
C PHE A 29 -22.38 3.53 12.10
N HIS A 30 -22.50 4.86 11.94
CA HIS A 30 -21.67 5.60 10.99
C HIS A 30 -20.20 5.59 11.41
N VAL A 31 -19.89 5.87 12.68
CA VAL A 31 -18.51 5.81 13.19
C VAL A 31 -17.95 4.39 13.01
N GLN A 32 -18.71 3.37 13.40
CA GLN A 32 -18.29 1.97 13.27
C GLN A 32 -18.08 1.55 11.79
N ASN A 33 -18.97 1.98 10.89
CA ASN A 33 -18.80 1.75 9.45
C ASN A 33 -17.60 2.51 8.88
N THR A 34 -17.30 3.71 9.38
CA THR A 34 -16.14 4.50 8.96
C THR A 34 -14.84 3.82 9.39
N LEU A 35 -14.75 3.38 10.64
CA LEU A 35 -13.61 2.61 11.16
C LEU A 35 -13.40 1.32 10.38
N ARG A 36 -14.49 0.58 10.10
CA ARG A 36 -14.43 -0.65 9.30
C ARG A 36 -13.96 -0.38 7.87
N LYS A 37 -14.45 0.67 7.22
CA LYS A 37 -13.97 1.09 5.89
C LYS A 37 -12.50 1.53 5.90
N MET A 38 -12.04 2.15 6.98
CA MET A 38 -10.64 2.56 7.15
C MET A 38 -9.72 1.35 7.36
N GLN A 39 -10.12 0.38 8.18
CA GLN A 39 -9.41 -0.89 8.32
C GLN A 39 -9.39 -1.72 7.03
N LEU A 40 -10.50 -1.75 6.28
CA LEU A 40 -10.55 -2.43 4.98
C LEU A 40 -9.63 -1.75 3.95
N ARG A 41 -9.47 -0.42 4.01
CA ARG A 41 -8.54 0.31 3.14
C ARG A 41 -7.09 -0.15 3.35
N ASN A 42 -6.71 -0.44 4.59
CA ASN A 42 -5.39 -0.97 4.94
C ASN A 42 -5.25 -2.48 4.65
N GLN A 43 -6.34 -3.18 4.28
CA GLN A 43 -6.32 -4.61 3.96
C GLN A 43 -6.18 -4.93 2.48
N TRP A 44 -6.24 -3.95 1.57
CA TRP A 44 -5.87 -4.16 0.17
C TRP A 44 -4.35 -4.27 0.04
N LYS A 45 -3.78 -5.35 0.60
CA LYS A 45 -2.45 -5.81 0.24
C LYS A 45 -2.50 -6.18 -1.24
N LYS A 46 -1.75 -5.44 -2.06
CA LYS A 46 -1.64 -5.76 -3.48
C LYS A 46 -0.90 -7.08 -3.63
N ASN A 47 -1.45 -7.98 -4.45
CA ASN A 47 -0.76 -9.22 -4.79
C ASN A 47 0.25 -8.94 -5.90
N TYR A 48 1.41 -8.40 -5.53
CA TYR A 48 2.46 -8.01 -6.47
C TYR A 48 2.93 -9.17 -7.37
N ILE A 49 2.98 -10.39 -6.84
CA ILE A 49 3.36 -11.59 -7.58
C ILE A 49 2.41 -11.86 -8.76
N ALA A 50 1.10 -11.70 -8.54
CA ALA A 50 0.11 -11.94 -9.59
C ALA A 50 0.04 -10.79 -10.60
N GLU A 51 0.26 -9.55 -10.16
CA GLU A 51 0.19 -8.36 -11.03
C GLU A 51 1.42 -8.22 -11.95
N GLU A 52 2.58 -8.68 -11.47
CA GLU A 52 3.89 -8.56 -12.12
C GLU A 52 4.38 -9.86 -12.76
N GLU A 53 3.50 -10.85 -12.91
CA GLU A 53 3.81 -12.08 -13.63
C GLU A 53 4.32 -11.79 -15.05
N SER A 54 5.46 -12.38 -15.42
CA SER A 54 6.15 -12.19 -16.70
C SER A 54 6.64 -10.76 -16.96
N LYS A 55 6.82 -9.94 -15.92
CA LYS A 55 7.33 -8.57 -16.02
C LYS A 55 8.59 -8.37 -15.21
N VAL A 56 9.48 -7.54 -15.76
CA VAL A 56 10.64 -7.02 -15.05
C VAL A 56 10.30 -5.59 -14.64
N VAL A 57 10.23 -5.32 -13.35
CA VAL A 57 9.96 -3.99 -12.79
C VAL A 57 11.23 -3.45 -12.16
N VAL A 58 11.59 -2.22 -12.53
CA VAL A 58 12.80 -1.57 -12.05
C VAL A 58 12.40 -0.27 -11.38
N TYR A 59 12.67 -0.17 -10.08
CA TYR A 59 12.52 1.05 -9.33
C TYR A 59 13.78 1.89 -9.47
N THR A 60 13.61 3.12 -9.91
CA THR A 60 14.68 4.09 -10.12
C THR A 60 14.34 5.43 -9.46
N THR A 61 15.33 6.31 -9.42
CA THR A 61 15.13 7.71 -9.07
C THR A 61 15.74 8.58 -10.17
N SER A 62 14.94 9.49 -10.73
CA SER A 62 15.47 10.58 -11.57
C SER A 62 16.16 11.66 -10.74
N CYS A 63 15.91 11.71 -9.42
CA CYS A 63 16.52 12.68 -8.53
C CYS A 63 18.00 12.38 -8.30
N GLY A 64 18.85 13.24 -8.84
CA GLY A 64 20.31 13.18 -8.74
C GLY A 64 20.91 13.69 -7.42
N ILE A 65 20.14 13.70 -6.31
CA ILE A 65 20.63 14.19 -5.00
C ILE A 65 21.87 13.39 -4.58
N ILE A 66 21.83 12.07 -4.75
CA ILE A 66 22.98 11.18 -4.53
C ILE A 66 23.49 10.71 -5.89
N ARG A 67 24.57 11.33 -6.37
CA ARG A 67 25.12 11.05 -7.71
C ARG A 67 25.45 9.58 -7.93
N LYS A 68 26.03 8.91 -6.92
CA LYS A 68 26.35 7.47 -6.97
C LYS A 68 25.11 6.61 -7.22
N THR A 69 24.00 6.91 -6.56
CA THR A 69 22.73 6.18 -6.74
C THR A 69 22.17 6.43 -8.13
N TRP A 70 22.18 7.68 -8.59
CA TRP A 70 21.71 8.05 -9.92
C TRP A 70 22.49 7.35 -11.04
N GLU A 71 23.82 7.31 -10.94
CA GLU A 71 24.68 6.60 -11.89
C GLU A 71 24.38 5.08 -11.90
N ARG A 72 24.18 4.46 -10.72
CA ARG A 72 23.77 3.06 -10.63
C ARG A 72 22.43 2.81 -11.32
N CYS A 73 21.40 3.62 -11.03
CA CYS A 73 20.08 3.51 -11.66
C CYS A 73 20.17 3.66 -13.18
N ARG A 74 20.93 4.65 -13.66
CA ARG A 74 21.12 4.88 -15.09
C ARG A 74 21.79 3.69 -15.77
N ASN A 75 22.88 3.19 -15.19
CA ASN A 75 23.62 2.04 -15.72
C ASN A 75 22.73 0.79 -15.78
N THR A 76 21.90 0.54 -14.76
CA THR A 76 20.96 -0.59 -14.77
C THR A 76 19.93 -0.48 -15.88
N VAL A 77 19.36 0.71 -16.11
CA VAL A 77 18.40 0.92 -17.21
C VAL A 77 19.07 0.77 -18.57
N GLU A 78 20.27 1.31 -18.75
CA GLU A 78 21.04 1.16 -19.99
C GLU A 78 21.42 -0.31 -20.25
N LEU A 79 21.80 -1.06 -19.21
CA LEU A 79 22.09 -2.48 -19.30
C LEU A 79 20.87 -3.30 -19.73
N LEU A 80 19.71 -3.08 -19.10
CA LEU A 80 18.48 -3.81 -19.47
C LEU A 80 18.06 -3.51 -20.91
N LYS A 81 18.24 -2.27 -21.36
CA LYS A 81 18.03 -1.89 -22.77
C LYS A 81 19.01 -2.60 -23.70
N ALA A 82 20.28 -2.66 -23.35
CA ALA A 82 21.31 -3.35 -24.15
C ALA A 82 21.05 -4.86 -24.26
N LEU A 83 20.50 -5.47 -23.20
CA LEU A 83 20.09 -6.87 -23.18
C LEU A 83 18.77 -7.14 -23.92
N GLY A 84 18.07 -6.11 -24.41
CA GLY A 84 16.77 -6.25 -25.07
C GLY A 84 15.63 -6.68 -24.13
N ILE A 85 15.81 -6.50 -22.82
CA ILE A 85 14.81 -6.88 -21.82
C ILE A 85 13.76 -5.76 -21.72
N ARG A 86 12.49 -6.11 -21.93
CA ARG A 86 11.36 -5.18 -21.71
C ARG A 86 11.15 -5.00 -20.21
N ALA A 87 11.66 -3.90 -19.67
CA ALA A 87 11.51 -3.53 -18.27
C ALA A 87 10.56 -2.34 -18.09
N GLU A 88 9.68 -2.42 -17.09
CA GLU A 88 8.85 -1.31 -16.64
C GLU A 88 9.64 -0.48 -15.64
N VAL A 89 9.97 0.76 -16.01
CA VAL A 89 10.72 1.68 -15.15
C VAL A 89 9.75 2.47 -14.28
N ARG A 90 9.84 2.29 -12.97
CA ARG A 90 9.05 3.01 -11.97
C ARG A 90 9.93 4.02 -11.24
N ASP A 91 9.67 5.30 -11.49
CA ASP A 91 10.44 6.39 -10.88
C ASP A 91 9.77 6.85 -9.58
N LEU A 92 10.49 6.71 -8.48
CA LEU A 92 10.03 7.06 -7.13
C LEU A 92 9.82 8.56 -6.93
N ASN A 93 10.51 9.40 -7.71
CA ASN A 93 10.34 10.85 -7.62
C ASN A 93 9.08 11.34 -8.34
N ILE A 94 8.62 10.60 -9.36
CA ILE A 94 7.43 10.99 -10.13
C ILE A 94 6.16 10.57 -9.39
N ARG A 95 6.18 9.40 -8.75
CA ARG A 95 5.00 8.83 -8.08
C ARG A 95 5.35 8.36 -6.68
N SER A 96 4.78 9.03 -5.68
CA SER A 96 4.97 8.68 -4.27
C SER A 96 4.38 7.31 -3.92
N GLU A 97 3.39 6.83 -4.67
CA GLU A 97 2.79 5.51 -4.42
C GLU A 97 3.79 4.36 -4.56
N PHE A 98 4.83 4.51 -5.39
CA PHE A 98 5.86 3.49 -5.55
C PHE A 98 6.76 3.37 -4.31
N VAL A 99 6.89 4.44 -3.52
CA VAL A 99 7.60 4.38 -2.24
C VAL A 99 6.81 3.53 -1.26
N ASP A 100 5.50 3.76 -1.18
CA ASP A 100 4.60 3.01 -0.30
C ASP A 100 4.54 1.52 -0.72
N GLU A 101 4.58 1.21 -2.03
CA GLU A 101 4.68 -0.17 -2.54
C GLU A 101 5.98 -0.86 -2.11
N ILE A 102 7.12 -0.17 -2.13
CA ILE A 102 8.40 -0.74 -1.68
C ILE A 102 8.40 -0.94 -0.16
N LEU A 103 7.87 0.01 0.61
CA LEU A 103 7.74 -0.11 2.07
C LEU A 103 6.91 -1.36 2.42
N ASP A 104 5.76 -1.55 1.77
CA ASP A 104 4.90 -2.72 1.97
C ASP A 104 5.61 -4.03 1.57
N ARG A 105 6.39 -4.03 0.48
CA ARG A 105 7.15 -5.22 0.03
C ARG A 105 8.30 -5.58 0.94
N MET A 106 9.05 -4.59 1.46
CA MET A 106 10.17 -4.83 2.35
C MET A 106 9.74 -5.00 3.81
N GLY A 107 8.47 -4.71 4.14
CA GLY A 107 7.96 -4.75 5.50
C GLY A 107 8.58 -3.66 6.39
N LEU A 108 9.03 -2.57 5.78
CA LEU A 108 9.68 -1.45 6.47
C LEU A 108 8.65 -0.46 7.03
N SER A 109 9.03 0.25 8.08
CA SER A 109 8.24 1.32 8.66
C SER A 109 8.43 2.63 7.88
N GLU A 110 7.50 3.59 8.01
CA GLU A 110 7.60 4.92 7.38
C GLU A 110 8.89 5.68 7.76
N GLU A 111 9.48 5.37 8.92
CA GLU A 111 10.71 5.98 9.42
C GLU A 111 11.95 5.57 8.59
N GLU A 112 11.86 4.45 7.86
CA GLU A 112 12.94 3.87 7.05
C GLU A 112 12.83 4.27 5.57
N ARG A 113 11.96 5.24 5.25
CA ARG A 113 11.73 5.72 3.88
C ARG A 113 13.00 6.21 3.19
N ASP A 114 13.90 6.85 3.93
CA ASP A 114 15.19 7.34 3.40
C ASP A 114 16.13 6.20 2.99
N PHE A 115 16.01 5.02 3.64
CA PHE A 115 16.81 3.83 3.31
C PHE A 115 16.49 3.30 1.90
N ILE A 116 15.25 3.49 1.43
CA ILE A 116 14.83 3.10 0.08
C ILE A 116 15.68 3.84 -0.96
N HIS A 117 15.83 5.15 -0.82
CA HIS A 117 16.59 5.97 -1.75
C HIS A 117 18.08 5.58 -1.81
N MET A 118 18.64 5.07 -0.71
CA MET A 118 20.02 4.56 -0.68
C MET A 118 20.16 3.18 -1.34
N SER A 119 19.09 2.39 -1.33
CA SER A 119 19.08 1.01 -1.81
C SER A 119 18.85 0.89 -3.32
N LEU A 120 18.49 1.97 -4.00
CA LEU A 120 18.27 1.99 -5.45
C LEU A 120 19.55 1.70 -6.26
N PRO A 121 19.41 1.12 -7.46
CA PRO A 121 18.18 0.63 -8.10
C PRO A 121 17.69 -0.70 -7.52
N LEU A 122 16.37 -0.87 -7.42
CA LEU A 122 15.74 -2.14 -7.02
C LEU A 122 15.10 -2.81 -8.24
N VAL A 123 15.35 -4.10 -8.42
CA VAL A 123 14.86 -4.88 -9.57
C VAL A 123 14.00 -6.01 -9.06
N TYR A 124 12.79 -6.12 -9.61
CA TYR A 124 11.87 -7.22 -9.36
C TYR A 124 11.59 -7.98 -10.65
N VAL A 125 11.57 -9.30 -10.56
CA VAL A 125 11.27 -10.22 -11.66
C VAL A 125 10.16 -11.14 -11.18
N ASP A 126 9.03 -11.17 -11.90
CA ASP A 126 7.86 -11.97 -11.54
C ASP A 126 7.39 -11.72 -10.10
N GLY A 127 7.45 -10.45 -9.68
CA GLY A 127 7.13 -10.00 -8.32
C GLY A 127 8.16 -10.34 -7.23
N ASN A 128 9.23 -11.06 -7.57
CA ASN A 128 10.31 -11.41 -6.64
C ASN A 128 11.49 -10.45 -6.75
N TYR A 129 12.12 -10.13 -5.62
CA TYR A 129 13.30 -9.26 -5.61
C TYR A 129 14.51 -10.00 -6.19
N PHE A 130 15.17 -9.38 -7.18
CA PHE A 130 16.32 -9.97 -7.90
C PHE A 130 17.68 -9.54 -7.32
N GLY A 131 17.71 -8.69 -6.29
CA GLY A 131 18.94 -8.26 -5.65
C GLY A 131 19.47 -9.24 -4.60
N VAL A 132 20.70 -8.99 -4.14
CA VAL A 132 21.32 -9.79 -3.09
C VAL A 132 20.63 -9.50 -1.76
N ASN A 133 20.12 -10.53 -1.08
CA ASN A 133 19.66 -10.42 0.31
C ASN A 133 20.84 -9.97 1.17
N PHE A 134 20.69 -8.84 1.85
CA PHE A 134 21.61 -8.41 2.90
C PHE A 134 21.31 -9.12 4.21
#